data_AF-A0A7S3KA96-F1
#
_entry.id   AF-A0A7S3KA96-F1
#
_cell.length_a   1.000
_cell.length_b   1.000
_cell.length_c   1.000
_cell.angle_alpha   90.00
_cell.angle_beta   90.00
_cell.angle_gamma   90.00
#
_symmetry.space_group_name_H-M   'P 1'
#
loop_
_entity.id
_entity.type
_entity.pdbx_description
1 polymer ?
#
loop_
_entity_poly.entity_id
_entity_poly.type
_entity_poly.pdbx_seq_one_letter_code
_entity_poly.pdbx_strand_id
1 'polypeptide(L)'
;FKQLDIAAVANAFSLLRMPRIKEILGKKTKKFVNEKIDIDSIPYLNKNKKMQKEKMKEVLDEKKEKKREEKLKRKEIAEKQREEKNKVTRAEKKRRRKELEVQDWDDLQREDRIYKKYKKGRITKEEY
;
A
#
# COMPACT_ATOMS: atom_id res chain seq x y z
N PHE A 1 13.85 -5.39 29.66
CA PHE A 1 14.12 -6.33 28.53
C PHE A 1 15.52 -6.27 27.91
N LYS A 2 16.36 -5.25 28.15
CA LYS A 2 17.71 -5.19 27.54
C LYS A 2 18.68 -6.25 28.08
N GLN A 3 18.45 -6.77 29.28
CA GLN A 3 19.32 -7.76 29.96
C GLN A 3 18.66 -9.14 30.18
N LEU A 4 17.46 -9.37 29.65
CA LEU A 4 16.74 -10.63 29.86
C LEU A 4 17.17 -11.67 28.81
N ASP A 5 17.62 -12.84 29.24
CA ASP A 5 17.88 -13.98 28.35
C ASP A 5 16.53 -14.61 27.93
N ILE A 6 16.03 -14.15 26.78
CA ILE A 6 14.74 -14.58 26.21
C ILE A 6 14.73 -16.09 25.94
N ALA A 7 15.87 -16.67 25.58
CA ALA A 7 15.93 -18.11 25.30
C ALA A 7 15.80 -18.93 26.58
N ALA A 8 16.45 -18.50 27.67
CA ALA A 8 16.30 -19.14 28.98
C ALA A 8 14.85 -19.07 29.48
N VAL A 9 14.19 -17.92 29.30
CA VAL A 9 12.78 -17.75 29.66
C VAL A 9 11.88 -18.65 28.82
N ALA A 10 12.09 -18.71 27.52
CA ALA A 10 11.31 -19.59 26.64
C ALA A 10 11.44 -21.07 27.02
N ASN A 11 12.65 -21.50 27.41
CA ASN A 11 12.90 -22.85 27.91
C ASN A 11 12.22 -23.10 29.28
N ALA A 12 12.24 -22.11 30.19
CA ALA A 12 11.57 -22.22 31.49
C ALA A 12 10.04 -22.35 31.38
N PHE A 13 9.45 -21.74 30.33
CA PHE A 13 8.03 -21.89 30.00
C PHE A 13 7.73 -23.08 29.08
N SER A 14 8.74 -23.89 28.75
CA SER A 14 8.63 -25.04 27.82
C SER A 14 7.91 -24.68 26.51
N LEU A 15 8.25 -23.52 25.92
CA LEU A 15 7.64 -23.10 24.66
C LEU A 15 8.11 -24.02 23.52
N LEU A 16 7.17 -24.46 22.70
CA LEU A 16 7.47 -25.22 21.47
C LEU A 16 8.02 -24.33 20.35
N ARG A 17 7.56 -23.07 20.32
CA ARG A 17 7.88 -22.09 19.29
C ARG A 17 7.91 -20.68 19.86
N MET A 18 8.89 -19.89 19.40
CA MET A 18 8.94 -18.48 19.74
C MET A 18 7.76 -17.69 19.14
N PRO A 19 7.08 -16.84 19.92
CA PRO A 19 6.07 -15.93 19.39
C PRO A 19 6.71 -14.91 18.43
N ARG A 20 5.88 -14.17 17.69
CA ARG A 20 6.36 -13.10 16.79
C ARG A 20 5.85 -11.75 17.28
N ILE A 21 6.53 -11.18 18.28
CA ILE A 21 6.23 -9.87 18.87
C ILE A 21 7.44 -8.94 18.77
N LYS A 22 7.21 -7.62 18.85
CA LYS A 22 8.24 -6.59 18.58
C LYS A 22 9.42 -6.65 19.55
N GLU A 23 9.19 -7.16 20.75
CA GLU A 23 10.13 -7.22 21.87
C GLU A 23 11.21 -8.29 21.67
N ILE A 24 10.92 -9.32 20.88
CA ILE A 24 11.79 -10.48 20.60
C ILE A 24 12.26 -10.51 19.14
N LEU A 25 11.51 -9.87 18.24
CA LEU A 25 11.83 -9.81 16.81
C LEU A 25 13.15 -9.06 16.60
N GLY A 26 14.15 -9.75 16.02
CA GLY A 26 15.48 -9.19 15.77
C GLY A 26 16.52 -9.41 16.87
N LYS A 27 16.15 -10.03 18.00
CA LYS A 27 17.11 -10.43 19.04
C LYS A 27 17.69 -11.82 18.78
N LYS A 28 18.97 -12.00 19.11
CA LYS A 28 19.67 -13.28 18.94
C LYS A 28 19.23 -14.27 20.04
N THR A 29 18.41 -15.25 19.69
CA THR A 29 17.98 -16.34 20.59
C THR A 29 18.68 -17.64 20.20
N LYS A 30 20.01 -17.70 20.32
CA LYS A 30 20.81 -18.86 19.88
C LYS A 30 20.58 -20.14 20.70
N LYS A 31 20.14 -20.01 21.95
CA LYS A 31 19.96 -21.13 22.89
C LYS A 31 18.56 -21.76 22.85
N PHE A 32 17.66 -21.25 22.00
CA PHE A 32 16.30 -21.77 21.88
C PHE A 32 16.15 -22.52 20.55
N VAL A 33 15.69 -23.77 20.61
CA VAL A 33 15.47 -24.62 19.44
C VAL A 33 13.96 -24.73 19.22
N ASN A 34 13.48 -24.29 18.05
CA ASN A 34 12.07 -24.49 17.70
C ASN A 34 11.87 -25.95 17.29
N GLU A 35 10.89 -26.62 17.90
CA GLU A 35 10.54 -27.99 17.54
C GLU A 35 9.69 -28.03 16.26
N LYS A 36 9.86 -29.08 15.45
CA LYS A 36 9.10 -29.30 14.20
C LYS A 36 7.77 -30.02 14.48
N ILE A 37 6.99 -29.52 15.43
CA ILE A 37 5.68 -30.08 15.78
C ILE A 37 4.58 -29.23 15.15
N ASP A 38 3.55 -29.87 14.62
CA ASP A 38 2.35 -29.16 14.17
C ASP A 38 1.45 -28.79 15.36
N ILE A 39 1.65 -27.57 15.86
CA ILE A 39 0.91 -27.00 16.99
C ILE A 39 -0.58 -26.82 16.65
N ASP A 40 -0.92 -26.69 15.36
CA ASP A 40 -2.30 -26.45 14.95
C ASP A 40 -3.18 -27.70 15.03
N SER A 41 -2.57 -28.87 14.94
CA SER A 41 -3.24 -30.17 15.10
C SER A 41 -3.60 -30.50 16.56
N ILE A 42 -2.93 -29.87 17.53
CA ILE A 42 -3.14 -30.15 18.96
C ILE A 42 -4.53 -29.64 19.40
N PRO A 43 -5.43 -30.53 19.88
CA PRO A 43 -6.78 -30.12 20.28
C PRO A 43 -6.77 -29.38 21.62
N TYR A 44 -7.62 -28.36 21.74
CA TYR A 44 -7.88 -27.70 23.01
C TYR A 44 -8.79 -28.55 23.87
N LEU A 45 -8.47 -28.67 25.16
CA LEU A 45 -9.35 -29.33 26.14
C LEU A 45 -10.69 -28.60 26.28
N ASN A 46 -10.69 -27.27 26.21
CA ASN A 46 -11.89 -26.45 26.34
C ASN A 46 -12.49 -26.12 24.96
N LYS A 47 -13.76 -26.51 24.76
CA LYS A 47 -14.53 -26.30 23.52
C LYS A 47 -14.65 -24.81 23.14
N ASN A 48 -14.84 -23.91 24.10
CA ASN A 48 -14.97 -22.48 23.83
C ASN A 48 -13.67 -21.88 23.28
N LYS A 49 -12.51 -22.34 23.79
CA LYS A 49 -11.19 -21.92 23.28
C LYS A 49 -10.96 -22.43 21.86
N LYS A 50 -11.42 -23.65 21.55
CA LYS A 50 -11.36 -24.20 20.18
C LYS A 50 -12.16 -23.34 19.21
N MET A 51 -13.43 -23.03 19.53
CA MET A 51 -14.26 -22.18 18.67
C MET A 51 -13.66 -20.78 18.47
N GLN A 52 -13.09 -20.18 19.52
CA GLN A 52 -12.45 -18.87 19.41
C GLN A 52 -11.23 -18.90 18.48
N LYS A 53 -10.43 -19.98 18.53
CA LYS A 53 -9.30 -20.16 17.62
C LYS A 53 -9.77 -20.31 16.16
N GLU A 54 -10.79 -21.11 15.91
CA GLU A 54 -11.34 -21.33 14.57
C GLU A 54 -11.85 -20.02 13.96
N LYS A 55 -12.67 -19.25 14.70
CA LYS A 55 -13.13 -17.92 14.27
C LYS A 55 -12.00 -16.96 13.97
N MET A 56 -10.95 -16.94 14.81
CA MET A 56 -9.79 -16.07 14.57
C MET A 56 -9.02 -16.48 13.32
N LYS A 57 -8.93 -17.79 13.04
CA LYS A 57 -8.26 -18.33 11.85
C LYS A 57 -9.00 -17.93 10.58
N GLU A 58 -10.32 -18.09 10.55
CA GLU A 58 -11.18 -17.66 9.43
C GLU A 58 -10.99 -16.16 9.11
N VAL A 59 -11.08 -15.30 10.13
CA VAL A 59 -10.87 -13.85 9.96
C VAL A 59 -9.48 -13.52 9.44
N LEU A 60 -8.45 -14.25 9.88
CA LEU A 60 -7.07 -14.07 9.42
C LEU A 60 -6.91 -14.49 7.96
N ASP A 61 -7.54 -15.58 7.54
CA ASP A 61 -7.44 -16.11 6.19
C ASP A 61 -8.21 -15.24 5.19
N GLU A 62 -9.42 -14.79 5.53
CA GLU A 62 -10.16 -13.78 4.74
C GLU A 62 -9.35 -12.50 4.54
N LYS A 63 -8.70 -12.00 5.60
CA LYS A 63 -7.83 -10.80 5.50
C LYS A 63 -6.63 -11.03 4.60
N LYS A 64 -6.07 -12.23 4.57
CA LYS A 64 -4.95 -12.56 3.67
C LYS A 64 -5.42 -12.63 2.22
N GLU A 65 -6.58 -13.22 1.96
CA GLU A 65 -7.15 -13.31 0.61
C GLU A 65 -7.47 -11.93 0.05
N LYS A 66 -8.19 -11.08 0.80
CA LYS A 66 -8.47 -9.70 0.40
C LYS A 66 -7.19 -8.91 0.08
N LYS A 67 -6.14 -9.06 0.89
CA LYS A 67 -4.83 -8.43 0.62
C LYS A 67 -4.14 -8.97 -0.63
N ARG A 68 -4.29 -10.27 -0.93
CA ARG A 68 -3.73 -10.88 -2.15
C ARG A 68 -4.45 -10.34 -3.39
N GLU A 69 -5.78 -10.30 -3.35
CA GLU A 69 -6.60 -9.74 -4.43
C GLU A 69 -6.29 -8.26 -4.68
N GLU A 70 -6.21 -7.46 -3.62
CA GLU A 70 -5.88 -6.03 -3.76
C GLU A 70 -4.49 -5.84 -4.37
N LYS A 71 -3.51 -6.67 -3.97
CA LYS A 71 -2.15 -6.63 -4.53
C LYS A 71 -2.12 -7.03 -6.01
N LEU A 72 -2.94 -8.00 -6.42
CA LEU A 72 -3.07 -8.40 -7.83
C LEU A 72 -3.70 -7.28 -8.65
N LYS A 73 -4.82 -6.71 -8.21
CA LYS A 73 -5.48 -5.57 -8.86
C LYS A 73 -4.53 -4.37 -9.02
N ARG A 74 -3.77 -4.03 -7.98
CA ARG A 74 -2.76 -2.96 -8.04
C ARG A 74 -1.66 -3.24 -9.06
N LYS A 75 -1.21 -4.49 -9.19
CA LYS A 75 -0.20 -4.89 -10.18
C LYS A 75 -0.74 -4.76 -11.60
N GLU A 76 -1.95 -5.25 -11.86
CA GLU A 76 -2.58 -5.13 -13.18
C GLU A 76 -2.77 -3.68 -13.61
N ILE A 77 -3.22 -2.81 -12.70
CA ILE A 77 -3.35 -1.37 -12.98
C ILE A 77 -1.98 -0.75 -13.31
N ALA A 78 -0.95 -1.08 -12.51
CA ALA A 78 0.39 -0.55 -12.74
C ALA A 78 0.99 -1.04 -14.07
N GLU A 79 0.70 -2.27 -14.47
CA GLU A 79 1.14 -2.86 -15.74
C GLU A 79 0.45 -2.19 -16.93
N LYS A 80 -0.87 -2.03 -16.89
CA LYS A 80 -1.63 -1.29 -17.91
C LYS A 80 -1.11 0.14 -18.08
N GLN A 81 -0.85 0.86 -16.98
CA GLN A 81 -0.26 2.20 -17.03
C GLN A 81 1.16 2.21 -17.62
N ARG A 82 1.96 1.16 -17.39
CA ARG A 82 3.30 1.05 -17.98
C ARG A 82 3.22 0.79 -19.48
N GLU A 83 2.34 -0.11 -19.91
CA GLU A 83 2.12 -0.37 -21.33
C GLU A 83 1.65 0.89 -22.06
N GLU A 84 0.69 1.62 -21.49
CA GLU A 84 0.19 2.87 -22.06
C GLU A 84 1.29 3.94 -22.16
N LYS A 85 2.14 4.06 -21.13
CA LYS A 85 3.31 4.98 -21.16
C LYS A 85 4.36 4.59 -22.19
N ASN A 86 4.51 3.29 -22.47
CA ASN A 86 5.45 2.74 -23.43
C ASN A 86 4.94 2.80 -24.88
N LYS A 87 3.62 2.77 -25.10
CA LYS A 87 2.98 2.92 -26.41
C LYS A 87 3.18 4.32 -27.01
N VAL A 88 3.15 5.37 -26.17
CA VAL A 88 3.33 6.74 -26.65
C VAL A 88 4.80 7.02 -26.94
N THR A 89 5.10 7.20 -28.23
CA THR A 89 6.47 7.51 -28.69
C THR A 89 6.95 8.86 -28.15
N ARG A 90 8.27 9.04 -28.05
CA ARG A 90 8.87 10.33 -27.61
C ARG A 90 8.47 11.49 -28.53
N ALA A 91 8.29 11.22 -29.82
CA ALA A 91 7.84 12.20 -30.82
C ALA A 91 6.40 12.65 -30.57
N GLU A 92 5.51 11.72 -30.25
CA GLU A 92 4.10 11.99 -29.97
C GLU A 92 3.92 12.78 -28.67
N LYS A 93 4.68 12.45 -27.61
CA LYS A 93 4.73 13.27 -26.38
C LYS A 93 5.17 14.71 -26.66
N LYS A 94 6.15 14.89 -27.55
CA LYS A 94 6.67 16.21 -27.93
C LYS A 94 5.63 17.00 -28.74
N ARG A 95 4.89 16.37 -29.65
CA ARG A 95 3.79 17.00 -30.39
C ARG A 95 2.67 17.46 -29.46
N ARG A 96 2.18 16.56 -28.60
CA ARG A 96 1.12 16.90 -27.62
C ARG A 96 1.51 18.05 -26.70
N ARG A 97 2.77 18.10 -26.26
CA ARG A 97 3.26 19.22 -25.44
C ARG A 97 3.24 20.54 -26.20
N LYS A 98 3.64 20.54 -27.48
CA LYS A 98 3.62 21.73 -28.33
C LYS A 98 2.20 22.21 -28.61
N GLU A 99 1.26 21.29 -28.83
CA GLU A 99 -0.16 21.61 -28.99
C GLU A 99 -0.75 22.25 -27.73
N LEU A 100 -0.46 21.69 -26.55
CA LEU A 100 -0.85 22.29 -25.27
C LEU A 100 -0.26 23.69 -25.10
N GLU A 101 1.02 23.87 -25.41
CA GLU A 101 1.67 25.18 -25.32
C GLU A 101 1.03 26.21 -26.27
N VAL A 102 0.72 25.82 -27.51
CA VAL A 102 0.02 26.71 -28.46
C VAL A 102 -1.37 27.09 -27.94
N GLN A 103 -2.11 26.13 -27.39
CA GLN A 103 -3.42 26.39 -26.80
C GLN A 103 -3.33 27.36 -25.62
N ASP A 104 -2.35 27.16 -24.73
CA ASP A 104 -2.11 28.06 -23.58
C ASP A 104 -1.79 29.48 -24.06
N TRP A 105 -1.00 29.64 -25.12
CA TRP A 105 -0.71 30.95 -25.71
C TRP A 105 -1.95 31.62 -26.33
N ASP A 106 -2.81 30.85 -26.99
CA ASP A 106 -4.05 31.36 -27.58
C ASP A 106 -5.08 31.76 -26.51
N ASP A 107 -5.14 31.02 -25.40
CA ASP A 107 -5.97 31.36 -24.23
C ASP A 107 -5.45 32.66 -23.57
N LEU A 108 -4.13 32.77 -23.37
CA LEU A 108 -3.51 33.98 -22.81
C LEU A 108 -3.74 35.21 -23.69
N GLN A 109 -3.66 35.06 -25.02
CA GLN A 109 -3.96 36.14 -25.95
C GLN A 109 -5.43 36.56 -25.92
N ARG A 110 -6.36 35.61 -25.72
CA ARG A 110 -7.78 35.92 -25.55
C ARG A 110 -8.01 36.72 -24.28
N GLU A 111 -7.41 36.31 -23.17
CA GLU A 111 -7.49 37.01 -21.89
C GLU A 111 -6.93 38.44 -21.98
N ASP A 112 -5.73 38.63 -22.58
CA ASP A 112 -5.14 39.96 -22.77
C ASP A 112 -6.01 40.87 -23.66
N ARG A 113 -6.67 40.33 -24.69
CA ARG A 113 -7.61 41.10 -25.52
C ARG A 113 -8.84 41.55 -24.71
N ILE A 114 -9.40 40.66 -23.88
CA ILE A 114 -10.54 40.97 -23.02
C ILE A 114 -10.12 42.03 -22.00
N TYR A 115 -8.95 41.89 -21.37
CA TYR A 115 -8.37 42.90 -20.47
C TYR A 115 -8.19 44.27 -21.12
N LYS A 116 -7.65 44.31 -22.35
CA LYS A 116 -7.51 45.56 -23.11
C LYS A 116 -8.84 46.20 -23.46
N LYS A 117 -9.90 45.41 -23.70
CA LYS A 117 -11.25 45.95 -23.92
C LYS A 117 -11.83 46.54 -22.62
N TYR A 118 -11.65 45.85 -21.49
CA TYR A 118 -12.07 46.33 -20.18
C TYR A 118 -11.38 47.64 -19.80
N LYS A 119 -10.05 47.70 -19.93
CA LYS A 119 -9.26 48.91 -19.66
C LYS A 119 -9.66 50.10 -20.55
N LYS A 120 -10.12 49.84 -21.78
CA LYS A 120 -10.62 50.87 -22.70
C LYS A 120 -12.10 51.22 -22.49
N GLY A 121 -12.76 50.63 -21.48
CA GLY A 121 -14.18 50.85 -21.17
C GLY A 121 -15.16 50.28 -22.20
N ARG A 122 -14.72 49.34 -23.05
CA ARG A 122 -15.56 48.73 -24.10
C ARG A 122 -16.37 47.52 -23.63
N ILE A 123 -16.04 46.99 -22.46
CA ILE A 123 -16.76 45.92 -21.77
C ILE A 123 -16.86 46.29 -20.29
N THR A 124 -17.90 45.79 -19.64
CA THR A 124 -18.12 45.95 -18.21
C THR A 124 -17.32 44.92 -17.40
N LYS A 125 -17.27 45.08 -16.07
CA LYS A 125 -16.57 44.14 -15.18
C LYS A 125 -17.24 42.76 -15.11
N GLU A 126 -18.52 42.68 -15.45
CA GLU A 126 -19.27 41.41 -15.49
C GLU A 126 -19.02 40.63 -16.79
N GLU A 127 -18.57 41.31 -17.84
CA GLU A 127 -18.19 40.74 -19.15
C GLU A 127 -16.68 40.45 -19.27
N TYR A 128 -15.89 40.85 -18.27
CA TYR A 128 -14.45 40.57 -18.13
C TYR A 128 -14.22 39.31 -17.31
#